data_AF-A0A937Z1C9-F1
#
_entry.id   AF-A0A937Z1C9-F1
#
_cell.length_a   1.000
_cell.length_b   1.000
_cell.length_c   1.000
_cell.angle_alpha   90.00
_cell.angle_beta   90.00
_cell.angle_gamma   90.00
#
_symmetry.space_group_name_H-M   'P 1'
#
loop_
_entity.id
_entity.type
_entity.pdbx_description
1 polymer ?
#
loop_
_entity_poly.entity_id
_entity_poly.type
_entity_poly.pdbx_seq_one_letter_code
_entity_poly.pdbx_strand_id
1 'polypeptide(L)'
;MARKLIWLSDSPALATGFGRVTRQVLPLLVERLACDVVCLGFGHPGTDDVLDQLGYQLLPQGAFGSPQDNLARVVAGREATVVTLGDAWDHGEVARAKVRHRFRWVAYVPVDSGPLPRKAVEALLVADAVLTPSHYGRSVLREALPELPVSVAYHGVDCGAFT
;
A
#
# COMPACT_ATOMS: atom_id res chain seq x y z
N MET A 1 11.47 20.43 -2.91
CA MET A 1 11.55 19.29 -1.97
C MET A 1 11.29 18.02 -2.77
N ALA A 2 12.06 16.95 -2.57
CA ALA A 2 11.83 15.68 -3.26
C ALA A 2 10.52 15.04 -2.76
N ARG A 3 9.66 14.62 -3.70
CA ARG A 3 8.42 13.89 -3.39
C ARG A 3 8.78 12.49 -2.87
N LYS A 4 7.97 11.95 -1.97
CA LYS A 4 8.15 10.58 -1.45
C LYS A 4 6.91 9.73 -1.74
N LEU A 5 7.12 8.52 -2.22
CA LEU A 5 6.11 7.45 -2.28
C LEU A 5 6.38 6.46 -1.14
N ILE A 6 5.37 6.22 -0.32
CA ILE A 6 5.42 5.27 0.80
C ILE A 6 4.49 4.12 0.46
N TRP A 7 5.06 2.92 0.28
CA TRP A 7 4.32 1.69 0.03
C TRP A 7 4.16 0.91 1.33
N LEU A 8 2.93 0.73 1.80
CA LEU A 8 2.61 -0.02 3.01
C LEU A 8 1.89 -1.32 2.63
N SER A 9 2.57 -2.45 2.79
CA SER A 9 2.04 -3.78 2.46
C SER A 9 2.90 -4.86 3.13
N ASP A 10 2.58 -6.13 2.89
CA ASP A 10 3.48 -7.23 3.22
C ASP A 10 4.88 -6.96 2.71
N SER A 11 5.87 -7.25 3.55
CA SER A 11 7.27 -7.14 3.18
C SER A 11 7.54 -7.91 1.90
N PRO A 12 8.31 -7.35 0.95
CA PRO A 12 8.67 -8.05 -0.28
C PRO A 12 9.45 -9.33 0.01
N ALA A 13 10.02 -9.53 1.20
CA ALA A 13 10.70 -10.76 1.57
C ALA A 13 9.75 -11.93 1.88
N LEU A 14 8.47 -11.67 2.19
CA LEU A 14 7.51 -12.70 2.55
C LEU A 14 7.02 -13.49 1.33
N ALA A 15 6.68 -14.76 1.57
CA ALA A 15 6.12 -15.67 0.57
C ALA A 15 4.58 -15.58 0.52
N THR A 16 4.03 -14.36 0.51
CA THR A 16 2.60 -14.09 0.41
C THR A 16 2.23 -13.52 -0.96
N GLY A 17 0.94 -13.47 -1.28
CA GLY A 17 0.44 -12.82 -2.49
C GLY A 17 0.83 -11.33 -2.54
N PHE A 18 0.59 -10.59 -1.44
CA PHE A 18 0.94 -9.17 -1.34
C PHE A 18 2.45 -8.95 -1.32
N GLY A 19 3.23 -9.80 -0.65
CA GLY A 19 4.69 -9.74 -0.67
C GLY A 19 5.25 -9.93 -2.09
N ARG A 20 4.67 -10.85 -2.87
CA ARG A 20 5.02 -11.04 -4.28
C ARG A 20 4.70 -9.80 -5.12
N VAL A 21 3.50 -9.25 -5.00
CA VAL A 21 3.11 -8.02 -5.74
C VAL A 21 4.04 -6.87 -5.38
N THR A 22 4.29 -6.64 -4.08
CA THR A 22 5.22 -5.62 -3.57
C THR A 22 6.61 -5.77 -4.18
N ARG A 23 7.15 -7.00 -4.20
CA ARG A 23 8.48 -7.32 -4.76
C ARG A 23 8.61 -6.98 -6.25
N GLN A 24 7.53 -7.13 -7.02
CA GLN A 24 7.54 -6.88 -8.47
C GLN A 24 7.21 -5.42 -8.81
N VAL A 25 6.34 -4.77 -8.04
CA VAL A 25 5.88 -3.40 -8.32
C VAL A 25 6.92 -2.37 -7.92
N LEU A 26 7.56 -2.50 -6.75
CA LEU A 26 8.42 -1.43 -6.24
C LEU A 26 9.64 -1.10 -7.10
N PRO A 27 10.40 -2.07 -7.66
CA PRO A 27 11.49 -1.76 -8.57
C PRO A 27 11.04 -0.96 -9.80
N LEU A 28 9.87 -1.29 -10.36
CA LEU A 28 9.29 -0.56 -11.49
C LEU A 28 8.88 0.87 -11.11
N LEU A 29 8.40 1.08 -9.87
CA LEU A 29 8.10 2.42 -9.37
C LEU A 29 9.38 3.24 -9.17
N VAL A 30 10.46 2.65 -8.66
CA VAL A 30 11.77 3.30 -8.54
C VAL A 30 12.29 3.74 -9.90
N GLU A 31 12.21 2.86 -10.90
CA GLU A 31 12.68 3.15 -12.26
C GLU A 31 11.86 4.26 -12.94
N ARG A 32 10.53 4.23 -12.76
CA ARG A 32 9.61 5.09 -13.53
C ARG A 32 9.27 6.40 -12.85
N LEU A 33 9.44 6.51 -11.54
CA LEU A 33 9.07 7.70 -10.79
C LEU A 33 10.32 8.47 -10.38
N ALA A 34 10.33 9.78 -10.64
CA ALA A 34 11.33 10.69 -10.11
C ALA A 34 11.02 11.06 -8.64
N CYS A 35 10.88 10.06 -7.76
CA CYS A 35 10.60 10.26 -6.34
C CYS A 35 11.28 9.21 -5.44
N ASP A 36 11.46 9.55 -4.16
CA ASP A 36 12.00 8.60 -3.17
C ASP A 36 10.93 7.53 -2.89
N VAL A 37 11.27 6.25 -3.07
CA VAL A 37 10.37 5.13 -2.74
C VAL A 37 10.81 4.51 -1.41
N VAL A 38 9.85 4.39 -0.49
CA VAL A 38 10.03 3.72 0.81
C VAL A 38 8.96 2.65 0.96
N CYS A 39 9.36 1.44 1.33
CA CYS A 39 8.46 0.36 1.69
C CYS A 39 8.40 0.22 3.21
N LEU A 40 7.20 0.29 3.78
CA LEU A 40 6.89 -0.14 5.14
C LEU A 40 6.35 -1.57 5.07
N GLY A 41 7.22 -2.56 5.31
CA GLY A 41 6.90 -3.97 5.14
C GLY A 41 6.30 -4.61 6.40
N PHE A 42 5.06 -5.10 6.32
CA PHE A 42 4.48 -5.97 7.36
C PHE A 42 5.22 -7.31 7.42
N GLY A 43 5.38 -7.85 8.63
CA GLY A 43 6.04 -9.13 8.88
C GLY A 43 7.51 -9.22 8.44
N HIS A 44 8.17 -8.08 8.19
CA HIS A 44 9.50 -7.97 7.59
C HIS A 44 10.61 -8.81 8.26
N PRO A 45 11.26 -9.75 7.54
CA PRO A 45 12.53 -10.32 7.99
C PRO A 45 13.64 -10.18 6.91
N GLY A 46 13.70 -9.05 6.21
CA GLY A 46 14.65 -8.85 5.10
C GLY A 46 16.07 -8.56 5.59
N THR A 47 17.00 -9.45 5.28
CA THR A 47 18.43 -9.36 5.62
C THR A 47 19.11 -8.21 4.89
N ASP A 48 20.16 -7.63 5.49
CA ASP A 48 20.90 -6.47 4.94
C ASP A 48 21.31 -6.67 3.47
N ASP A 49 21.74 -7.88 3.09
CA ASP A 49 22.12 -8.21 1.72
C ASP A 49 20.98 -8.08 0.68
N VAL A 50 19.73 -8.36 1.09
CA VAL A 50 18.56 -8.19 0.22
C VAL A 50 18.21 -6.71 0.13
N LEU A 51 18.36 -5.95 1.21
CA LEU A 51 18.01 -4.53 1.28
C LEU A 51 18.86 -3.66 0.34
N ASP A 52 20.16 -3.95 0.23
CA ASP A 52 21.09 -3.18 -0.59
C ASP A 52 20.84 -3.30 -2.11
N GLN A 53 20.10 -4.33 -2.55
CA GLN A 53 19.86 -4.60 -3.96
C GLN A 53 18.50 -4.08 -4.47
N LEU A 54 17.62 -3.60 -3.59
CA LEU A 54 16.23 -3.29 -3.95
C LEU A 54 16.06 -1.93 -4.66
N GLY A 55 17.04 -1.04 -4.56
CA GLY A 55 16.93 0.33 -5.11
C GLY A 55 15.90 1.21 -4.39
N TYR A 56 15.29 0.74 -3.29
CA TYR A 56 14.39 1.48 -2.42
C TYR A 56 14.64 1.11 -0.95
N GLN A 57 14.25 2.02 -0.06
CA GLN A 57 14.37 1.78 1.38
C GLN A 57 13.25 0.86 1.86
N LEU A 58 13.58 -0.28 2.47
CA LEU A 58 12.60 -1.15 3.15
C LEU A 58 12.78 -1.02 4.66
N LEU A 59 11.69 -0.69 5.36
CA LEU A 59 11.64 -0.51 6.80
C LEU A 59 10.66 -1.52 7.41
N PRO A 60 10.98 -2.12 8.57
CA PRO A 60 10.01 -2.90 9.31
C PRO A 60 8.85 -2.02 9.72
N GLN A 61 7.62 -2.52 9.61
CA GLN A 61 6.41 -1.79 10.01
C GLN A 61 6.32 -1.53 11.54
N GLY A 62 7.17 -2.21 12.34
CA GLY A 62 7.40 -1.95 13.77
C GLY A 62 8.75 -1.29 14.12
N ALA A 63 9.53 -0.81 13.14
CA ALA A 63 10.86 -0.20 13.33
C ALA A 63 10.94 0.89 14.43
N PHE A 64 9.83 1.58 14.72
CA PHE A 64 9.79 2.72 15.64
C PHE A 64 8.74 2.56 16.74
N GLY A 65 8.35 1.32 17.07
CA GLY A 65 7.34 1.04 18.09
C GLY A 65 6.03 0.60 17.45
N SER A 66 4.95 1.38 17.64
CA SER A 66 3.66 1.02 17.06
C SER A 66 3.62 1.27 15.53
N PRO A 67 2.83 0.50 14.77
CA PRO A 67 2.49 0.78 13.37
C PRO A 67 2.18 2.25 13.03
N GLN A 68 1.51 2.94 13.96
CA GLN A 68 1.09 4.32 13.81
C GLN A 68 2.29 5.27 13.86
N ASP A 69 3.23 5.01 14.76
CA ASP A 69 4.45 5.81 14.95
C ASP A 69 5.35 5.72 13.73
N ASN A 70 5.38 4.56 13.08
CA ASN A 70 6.14 4.34 11.85
C ASN A 70 5.64 5.21 10.71
N LEU A 71 4.35 5.11 10.38
CA LEU A 71 3.79 5.89 9.29
C LEU A 71 3.94 7.40 9.55
N ALA A 72 3.61 7.85 10.78
CA ALA A 72 3.74 9.24 11.19
C ALA A 72 5.16 9.78 11.00
N ARG A 73 6.19 9.00 11.38
CA ARG A 73 7.59 9.40 11.18
C ARG A 73 7.99 9.46 9.71
N VAL A 74 7.58 8.49 8.90
CA VAL A 74 7.97 8.47 7.48
C VAL A 74 7.29 9.57 6.66
N VAL A 75 6.07 9.99 7.04
CA VAL A 75 5.35 11.12 6.40
C VAL A 75 5.73 12.50 6.97
N ALA A 76 6.44 12.57 8.10
CA ALA A 76 6.71 13.84 8.77
C ALA A 76 7.55 14.80 7.89
N GLY A 77 7.09 16.06 7.79
CA GLY A 77 7.86 17.16 7.20
C GLY A 77 8.04 17.12 5.68
N ARG A 78 7.31 16.28 4.94
CA ARG A 78 7.43 16.15 3.48
C ARG A 78 6.08 15.95 2.78
N GLU A 79 6.01 16.32 1.50
CA GLU A 79 4.92 15.89 0.64
C GLU A 79 5.08 14.39 0.31
N ALA A 80 4.18 13.58 0.87
CA ALA A 80 4.18 12.14 0.70
C ALA A 80 2.87 11.65 0.06
N THR A 81 3.00 10.65 -0.81
CA THR A 81 1.91 9.79 -1.26
C THR A 81 2.07 8.42 -0.62
N VAL A 82 1.11 8.03 0.20
CA VAL A 82 1.02 6.70 0.80
C VAL A 82 0.15 5.83 -0.09
N VAL A 83 0.67 4.67 -0.48
CA VAL A 83 -0.06 3.61 -1.17
C VAL A 83 -0.11 2.41 -0.24
N THR A 84 -1.30 1.92 0.08
CA THR A 84 -1.47 0.71 0.90
C THR A 84 -1.90 -0.44 0.01
N LEU A 85 -1.26 -1.61 0.10
CA LEU A 85 -1.78 -2.85 -0.49
C LEU A 85 -2.07 -3.84 0.63
N GLY A 86 -3.33 -4.19 0.80
CA GLY A 86 -3.79 -5.14 1.83
C GLY A 86 -5.31 -5.25 1.83
N ASP A 87 -5.83 -6.05 2.76
CA ASP A 87 -7.27 -6.27 2.87
C ASP A 87 -7.98 -5.03 3.39
N ALA A 88 -9.27 -4.91 3.05
CA ALA A 88 -10.05 -3.71 3.36
C ALA A 88 -10.10 -3.37 4.87
N TRP A 89 -9.99 -4.37 5.75
CA TRP A 89 -10.01 -4.19 7.20
C TRP A 89 -8.66 -3.78 7.81
N ASP A 90 -7.55 -3.86 7.08
CA ASP A 90 -6.21 -3.55 7.60
C ASP A 90 -5.88 -2.05 7.61
N HIS A 91 -6.77 -1.22 7.08
CA HIS A 91 -6.49 0.20 6.82
C HIS A 91 -6.83 1.16 7.95
N GLY A 92 -7.36 0.66 9.08
CA GLY A 92 -7.79 1.51 10.20
C GLY A 92 -6.69 2.42 10.75
N GLU A 93 -5.45 1.95 10.81
CA GLU A 93 -4.33 2.76 11.31
C GLU A 93 -3.89 3.85 10.33
N VAL A 94 -3.98 3.56 9.03
CA VAL A 94 -3.65 4.55 7.99
C VAL A 94 -4.70 5.65 7.95
N ALA A 95 -5.98 5.29 8.10
CA ALA A 95 -7.07 6.25 8.23
C ALA A 95 -6.86 7.18 9.43
N ARG A 96 -6.49 6.64 10.60
CA ARG A 96 -6.17 7.45 11.79
C ARG A 96 -4.97 8.36 11.56
N ALA A 97 -3.91 7.86 10.92
CA ALA A 97 -2.73 8.66 10.60
C ALA A 97 -3.08 9.79 9.60
N LYS A 98 -3.91 9.52 8.59
CA LYS A 98 -4.38 10.47 7.58
C LYS A 98 -5.18 11.63 8.19
N VAL A 99 -5.95 11.38 9.25
CA VAL A 99 -6.66 12.45 9.98
C VAL A 99 -5.68 13.36 10.73
N ARG A 100 -4.56 12.82 11.21
CA ARG A 100 -3.57 13.55 12.04
C ARG A 100 -2.46 14.21 11.21
N HIS A 101 -2.17 13.69 10.03
CA HIS A 101 -1.02 14.09 9.22
C HIS A 101 -1.43 14.32 7.76
N ARG A 102 -0.81 15.32 7.13
CA ARG A 102 -1.11 15.69 5.75
C ARG A 102 -0.23 14.88 4.78
N PHE A 103 -0.83 13.85 4.17
CA PHE A 103 -0.27 13.11 3.03
C PHE A 103 -1.39 12.74 2.06
N ARG A 104 -1.08 12.39 0.81
CA ARG A 104 -2.05 11.78 -0.11
C ARG A 104 -2.12 10.28 0.14
N TRP A 105 -3.29 9.68 0.18
CA TRP A 105 -3.47 8.25 0.43
C TRP A 105 -4.25 7.60 -0.71
N VAL A 106 -3.64 6.58 -1.33
CA VAL A 106 -4.27 5.69 -2.30
C VAL A 106 -4.40 4.31 -1.66
N ALA A 107 -5.63 3.85 -1.43
CA ALA A 107 -5.88 2.53 -0.88
C ALA A 107 -6.00 1.49 -2.00
N TYR A 108 -5.07 0.54 -2.09
CA TYR A 108 -5.15 -0.58 -3.03
C TYR A 108 -5.73 -1.81 -2.32
N VAL A 109 -7.00 -2.08 -2.61
CA VAL A 109 -7.86 -2.99 -1.87
C VAL A 109 -8.36 -4.13 -2.78
N PRO A 110 -7.75 -5.32 -2.71
CA PRO A 110 -8.37 -6.55 -3.15
C PRO A 110 -9.68 -6.79 -2.42
N VAL A 111 -10.71 -7.23 -3.16
CA VAL A 111 -12.05 -7.47 -2.62
C VAL A 111 -12.51 -8.84 -3.09
N ASP A 112 -12.66 -9.74 -2.12
CA ASP A 112 -13.06 -11.13 -2.38
C ASP A 112 -14.56 -11.36 -2.18
N SER A 113 -15.23 -10.48 -1.42
CA SER A 113 -16.68 -10.56 -1.21
C SER A 113 -17.28 -9.19 -0.87
N GLY A 114 -18.60 -9.10 -0.97
CA GLY A 114 -19.40 -7.95 -0.53
C GLY A 114 -20.61 -8.39 0.29
N PRO A 115 -21.22 -7.49 1.09
CA PRO A 115 -20.85 -6.08 1.26
C PRO A 115 -19.56 -5.91 2.10
N LEU A 116 -18.90 -4.75 1.98
CA LEU A 116 -17.74 -4.44 2.81
C LEU A 116 -18.15 -4.27 4.28
N PRO A 117 -17.31 -4.74 5.24
CA PRO A 117 -17.54 -4.46 6.65
C PRO A 117 -17.58 -2.95 6.92
N ARG A 118 -18.51 -2.51 7.76
CA ARG A 118 -18.69 -1.08 8.11
C ARG A 118 -17.37 -0.39 8.50
N LYS A 119 -16.53 -1.05 9.30
CA LYS A 119 -15.24 -0.50 9.73
C LYS A 119 -14.27 -0.27 8.57
N ALA A 120 -14.30 -1.12 7.55
CA ALA A 120 -13.48 -0.96 6.35
C ALA A 120 -13.96 0.24 5.54
N VAL A 121 -15.29 0.39 5.37
CA VAL A 121 -15.89 1.56 4.72
C VAL A 121 -15.49 2.85 5.45
N GLU A 122 -15.67 2.90 6.77
CA GLU A 122 -15.29 4.06 7.60
C GLU A 122 -13.80 4.42 7.48
N ALA A 123 -12.91 3.43 7.41
CA ALA A 123 -11.49 3.67 7.20
C ALA A 123 -11.19 4.22 5.79
N LEU A 124 -11.83 3.68 4.76
CA LEU A 124 -11.57 4.06 3.37
C LEU A 124 -12.15 5.44 2.99
N LEU A 125 -13.16 5.94 3.70
CA LEU A 125 -13.78 7.25 3.44
C LEU A 125 -12.80 8.43 3.49
N VAL A 126 -11.66 8.30 4.17
CA VAL A 126 -10.63 9.36 4.25
C VAL A 126 -9.48 9.19 3.24
N ALA A 127 -9.53 8.16 2.39
CA ALA A 127 -8.59 7.99 1.28
C ALA A 127 -8.83 9.04 0.19
N ASP A 128 -7.79 9.40 -0.56
CA ASP A 128 -7.91 10.30 -1.71
C ASP A 128 -8.33 9.55 -3.00
N ALA A 129 -8.02 8.26 -3.07
CA ALA A 129 -8.43 7.36 -4.15
C ALA A 129 -8.36 5.89 -3.70
N VAL A 130 -9.07 5.02 -4.42
CA VAL A 130 -9.04 3.57 -4.21
C VAL A 130 -8.66 2.86 -5.50
N LEU A 131 -7.75 1.89 -5.39
CA LEU A 131 -7.38 0.93 -6.42
C LEU A 131 -7.89 -0.46 -6.04
N THR A 132 -8.17 -1.29 -7.02
CA THR A 132 -8.59 -2.69 -6.79
C THR A 132 -8.17 -3.56 -7.97
N PRO A 133 -7.85 -4.85 -7.78
CA PRO A 133 -7.34 -5.70 -8.85
C PRO A 133 -8.40 -6.30 -9.76
N SER A 134 -9.68 -6.00 -9.55
CA SER A 134 -10.75 -6.60 -10.34
C SER A 134 -11.93 -5.66 -10.59
N HIS A 135 -12.66 -5.90 -11.69
CA HIS A 135 -13.93 -5.21 -11.94
C HIS A 135 -15.00 -5.53 -10.90
N TYR A 136 -14.98 -6.76 -10.36
CA TYR A 136 -15.83 -7.15 -9.23
C TYR A 136 -15.58 -6.25 -8.01
N GLY A 137 -14.31 -6.14 -7.58
CA GLY A 137 -13.94 -5.30 -6.45
C GLY A 137 -14.28 -3.82 -6.68
N ARG A 138 -14.12 -3.32 -7.91
CA ARG A 138 -14.55 -1.95 -8.26
C ARG A 138 -16.06 -1.77 -8.08
N SER A 139 -16.87 -2.76 -8.46
CA SER A 139 -18.32 -2.70 -8.29
C SER A 139 -18.70 -2.59 -6.81
N VAL A 140 -18.15 -3.49 -5.98
CA VAL A 140 -18.39 -3.51 -4.53
C VAL A 140 -17.93 -2.21 -3.87
N LEU A 141 -16.74 -1.71 -4.23
CA LEU A 141 -16.19 -0.47 -3.68
C LEU A 141 -16.99 0.76 -4.10
N ARG A 142 -17.47 0.85 -5.35
CA ARG A 142 -18.30 1.98 -5.80
C ARG A 142 -19.67 2.02 -5.14
N GLU A 143 -20.24 0.85 -4.85
CA GLU A 143 -21.48 0.78 -4.07
C GLU A 143 -21.27 1.29 -2.64
N ALA A 144 -20.16 0.90 -2.01
CA ALA A 144 -19.85 1.30 -0.63
C ALA A 144 -19.29 2.74 -0.50
N LEU A 145 -18.62 3.26 -1.54
CA LEU A 145 -17.88 4.52 -1.54
C LEU A 145 -18.20 5.34 -2.82
N PRO A 146 -19.45 5.77 -3.02
CA PRO A 146 -19.93 6.33 -4.29
C PRO A 146 -19.18 7.60 -4.73
N GLU A 147 -18.69 8.40 -3.78
CA GLU A 147 -18.01 9.67 -4.05
C GLU A 147 -16.50 9.53 -4.24
N LEU A 148 -15.90 8.36 -3.94
CA LEU A 148 -14.45 8.18 -4.05
C LEU A 148 -14.04 7.73 -5.46
N PRO A 149 -12.93 8.25 -6.00
CA PRO A 149 -12.36 7.72 -7.23
C PRO A 149 -11.91 6.27 -7.04
N VAL A 150 -12.62 5.32 -7.67
CA VAL A 150 -12.25 3.88 -7.68
C VAL A 150 -11.79 3.45 -9.07
N SER A 151 -10.53 3.01 -9.17
CA SER A 151 -9.90 2.52 -10.40
C SER A 151 -9.47 1.05 -10.31
N VAL A 152 -9.39 0.37 -11.45
CA VAL A 152 -8.86 -1.01 -11.51
C VAL A 152 -7.40 -0.99 -11.92
N ALA A 153 -6.57 -1.68 -11.15
CA ALA A 153 -5.18 -1.95 -11.46
C ALA A 153 -4.92 -3.46 -11.24
N TYR A 154 -4.74 -4.22 -12.32
CA TYR A 154 -4.59 -5.68 -12.23
C TYR A 154 -3.23 -6.09 -11.65
N HIS A 155 -3.19 -7.24 -10.98
CA HIS A 155 -1.93 -7.92 -10.72
C HIS A 155 -1.43 -8.59 -11.99
N GLY A 156 -0.13 -8.49 -12.26
CA GLY A 156 0.52 -9.22 -13.35
C GLY A 156 0.73 -10.69 -13.00
N VAL A 157 0.78 -11.54 -14.02
CA VAL A 157 1.24 -12.92 -13.93
C VAL A 157 2.36 -13.14 -14.93
N ASP A 158 3.39 -13.87 -14.52
CA ASP A 158 4.46 -14.28 -15.44
C ASP A 158 3.96 -15.43 -16.30
N CYS A 159 3.75 -15.17 -17.60
CA CYS A 159 3.30 -16.17 -18.55
C CYS A 159 4.35 -17.26 -18.80
N GLY A 160 5.64 -17.00 -18.54
CA GLY A 160 6.72 -17.98 -18.67
C GLY A 160 6.69 -19.08 -17.62
N ALA A 161 5.92 -18.93 -16.54
CA ALA A 161 5.77 -19.95 -15.51
C ALA A 161 4.90 -21.14 -15.94
N PHE A 162 4.23 -21.06 -17.10
CA PHE A 162 3.26 -22.06 -17.59
C PHE A 162 3.72 -22.78 -18.87
N THR A 163 4.98 -22.59 -19.27
CA THR A 163 5.61 -23.23 -20.45
C THR A 163 6.54 -24.35 -20.01
#